data_AF-A0A7X8VCX0-F1
#
_entry.id   AF-A0A7X8VCX0-F1
#
_cell.length_a   1.000
_cell.length_b   1.000
_cell.length_c   1.000
_cell.angle_alpha   90.00
_cell.angle_beta   90.00
_cell.angle_gamma   90.00
#
_symmetry.space_group_name_H-M   'P 1'
#
loop_
_entity.id
_entity.type
_entity.pdbx_description
1 polymer ?
#
loop_
_entity_poly.entity_id
_entity_poly.type
_entity_poly.pdbx_seq_one_letter_code
_entity_poly.pdbx_strand_id
1 'polypeptide(L)'
;MAVVSVVKLSELEGAKRLDAEYYQPEYSYLLAKLYRTGALPVKMVVVPVRRKFRPIEGEYFDYIEIAEVDLSTGEFNTSKIIGEEAPDRAQWVVKRDDILISTVRPIRNAV
;
A
#
# COMPACT_ATOMS: atom_id res chain seq x y z
N MET A 1 -20.39 -25.58 -9.86
CA MET A 1 -19.25 -25.93 -10.75
C MET A 1 -17.99 -25.46 -10.06
N ALA A 2 -16.97 -26.31 -9.92
CA ALA A 2 -15.67 -25.87 -9.42
C ALA A 2 -14.98 -25.05 -10.52
N VAL A 3 -14.42 -23.90 -10.15
CA VAL A 3 -13.54 -23.11 -11.03
C VAL A 3 -12.13 -23.66 -10.84
N VAL A 4 -11.47 -24.05 -11.93
CA VAL A 4 -10.11 -24.60 -11.91
C VAL A 4 -9.22 -23.62 -12.66
N SER A 5 -8.19 -23.09 -12.00
CA SER A 5 -7.12 -22.34 -12.67
C SER A 5 -5.99 -23.29 -13.04
N VAL A 6 -5.58 -23.27 -14.30
CA VAL A 6 -4.45 -24.05 -14.81
C VAL A 6 -3.39 -23.06 -15.30
N VAL A 7 -2.23 -23.08 -14.64
CA VAL A 7 -1.09 -22.20 -14.95
C VAL A 7 0.16 -23.05 -15.14
N LYS A 8 1.04 -22.62 -16.06
CA LYS A 8 2.31 -23.33 -16.29
C LYS A 8 3.26 -23.07 -15.13
N LEU A 9 4.06 -24.08 -14.77
CA LEU A 9 5.11 -23.93 -13.77
C LEU A 9 6.07 -22.75 -14.06
N SER A 10 6.36 -22.49 -15.34
CA SER A 10 7.22 -21.37 -15.76
C SER A 10 6.60 -19.98 -15.58
N GLU A 11 5.28 -19.91 -15.39
CA GLU A 11 4.53 -18.67 -15.19
C GLU A 11 4.34 -18.34 -13.70
N LEU A 12 4.75 -19.25 -12.80
CA LEU A 12 4.71 -19.01 -11.37
C LEU A 12 5.86 -18.07 -10.96
N GLU A 13 5.62 -17.22 -9.95
CA GLU A 13 6.65 -16.41 -9.30
C GLU A 13 7.58 -17.25 -8.38
N GLY A 14 8.00 -18.42 -8.88
CA GLY A 14 8.78 -19.40 -8.14
C GLY A 14 8.10 -19.88 -6.86
N ALA A 15 8.90 -20.26 -5.85
CA ALA A 15 8.41 -20.77 -4.57
C ALA A 15 7.75 -19.71 -3.66
N LYS A 16 7.49 -18.49 -4.16
CA LYS A 16 6.99 -17.38 -3.33
C LYS A 16 5.47 -17.33 -3.22
N ARG A 17 4.71 -17.82 -4.23
CA ARG A 17 3.24 -17.84 -4.22
C ARG A 17 2.68 -19.01 -5.03
N LEU A 18 1.68 -19.68 -4.45
CA LEU A 18 0.95 -20.83 -5.01
C LEU A 18 -0.55 -20.75 -4.69
N ASP A 19 -1.14 -19.55 -4.73
CA ASP A 19 -2.56 -19.32 -4.48
C ASP A 19 -3.36 -19.18 -5.79
N ALA A 20 -4.45 -19.95 -5.90
CA ALA A 20 -5.26 -20.03 -7.12
C ALA A 20 -5.91 -18.68 -7.46
N GLU A 21 -6.23 -17.87 -6.45
CA GLU A 21 -6.81 -16.54 -6.61
C GLU A 21 -5.86 -15.58 -7.32
N TYR A 22 -4.55 -15.61 -7.01
CA TYR A 22 -3.57 -14.76 -7.67
C TYR A 22 -3.38 -15.12 -9.14
N TYR A 23 -3.41 -16.43 -9.44
CA TYR A 23 -3.19 -16.96 -10.78
C TYR A 23 -4.49 -17.12 -11.60
N GLN A 24 -5.54 -16.35 -11.30
CA GLN A 24 -6.74 -16.34 -12.14
C GLN A 24 -6.43 -15.81 -13.55
N PRO A 25 -6.82 -16.51 -14.63
CA PRO A 25 -6.53 -16.11 -16.01
C PRO A 25 -6.97 -14.69 -16.37
N GLU A 26 -8.04 -14.20 -15.76
CA GLU A 26 -8.61 -12.87 -15.94
C GLU A 26 -7.59 -11.77 -15.60
N TYR A 27 -6.80 -11.96 -14.54
CA TYR A 27 -5.78 -10.99 -14.13
C TYR A 27 -4.60 -10.97 -15.10
N SER A 28 -4.15 -12.13 -15.59
CA SER A 28 -3.11 -12.23 -16.61
C SER A 28 -3.52 -11.53 -17.90
N TYR A 29 -4.78 -11.71 -18.32
CA TYR A 29 -5.34 -11.02 -19.49
C TYR A 29 -5.42 -9.50 -19.29
N LEU A 30 -5.84 -9.04 -18.11
CA LEU A 30 -5.89 -7.62 -17.76
C LEU A 30 -4.49 -6.99 -17.78
N LEU A 31 -3.50 -7.65 -17.18
CA LEU A 31 -2.10 -7.21 -17.20
C LEU A 31 -1.58 -7.07 -18.64
N ALA A 32 -1.84 -8.05 -19.50
CA ALA A 32 -1.44 -7.99 -20.90
C ALA A 32 -2.07 -6.80 -21.64
N LYS A 33 -3.33 -6.44 -21.33
CA LYS A 33 -3.96 -5.22 -21.88
C LYS A 33 -3.27 -3.96 -21.39
N LEU A 34 -3.02 -3.84 -20.08
CA LEU A 34 -2.35 -2.68 -19.50
C LEU A 34 -0.96 -2.45 -20.12
N TYR A 35 -0.18 -3.51 -20.33
CA TYR A 35 1.12 -3.37 -20.98
C TYR A 35 1.02 -2.87 -22.42
N ARG A 36 -0.02 -3.25 -23.16
CA ARG A 36 -0.24 -2.75 -24.53
C ARG A 36 -0.60 -1.27 -24.60
N THR A 37 -1.14 -0.70 -23.51
CA THR A 37 -1.39 0.75 -23.45
C THR A 37 -0.13 1.55 -23.07
N GLY A 38 1.01 0.89 -22.86
CA GLY A 38 2.21 1.53 -22.34
C GLY A 38 2.15 1.85 -20.85
N ALA A 39 1.21 1.25 -20.10
CA ALA A 39 1.15 1.44 -18.66
C ALA A 39 2.40 0.87 -17.99
N LEU A 40 2.93 1.60 -17.02
CA LEU A 40 4.09 1.19 -16.24
C LEU A 40 3.67 0.74 -14.83
N PRO A 41 4.27 -0.32 -14.28
CA PRO A 41 4.13 -0.65 -12.88
C PRO A 41 4.57 0.54 -12.00
N VAL A 42 3.84 0.80 -10.92
CA VAL A 42 4.14 1.90 -9.98
C VAL A 42 5.60 1.88 -9.52
N LYS A 43 6.16 0.69 -9.24
CA LYS A 43 7.57 0.51 -8.85
C LYS A 43 8.61 1.05 -9.83
N MET A 44 8.24 1.30 -11.09
CA MET A 44 9.15 1.85 -12.12
C MET A 44 9.16 3.38 -12.14
N VAL A 45 8.15 4.02 -11.54
CA VAL A 45 7.97 5.48 -11.58
C VAL A 45 8.04 6.14 -10.21
N VAL A 46 8.03 5.35 -9.13
CA VAL A 46 8.17 5.86 -7.76
C VAL A 46 9.31 5.18 -7.00
N VAL A 47 9.86 5.91 -6.02
CA VAL A 47 10.86 5.39 -5.09
C VAL A 47 10.23 5.27 -3.70
N PRO A 48 10.33 4.12 -3.01
CA PRO A 48 9.84 3.99 -1.65
C PRO A 48 10.54 4.96 -0.70
N VAL A 49 9.74 5.77 0.00
CA VAL A 49 10.22 6.71 1.01
C VAL A 49 10.66 5.94 2.26
N ARG A 50 11.86 6.26 2.80
CA ARG A 50 12.46 5.58 3.96
C ARG A 50 12.91 6.57 5.05
N ARG A 51 12.02 7.46 5.49
CA ARG A 51 12.32 8.46 6.52
C ARG A 51 11.71 8.00 7.84
N LYS A 52 12.52 7.44 8.74
CA LYS A 52 12.04 6.97 10.04
C LYS A 52 11.71 8.14 10.96
N PHE A 53 10.57 8.05 11.64
CA PHE A 53 10.23 8.93 12.76
C PHE A 53 10.84 8.37 14.05
N ARG A 54 11.22 9.28 14.94
CA ARG A 54 11.61 8.98 16.32
C ARG A 54 10.97 10.06 17.19
N PRO A 55 10.12 9.69 18.16
CA PRO A 55 9.54 10.67 19.05
C PRO A 55 10.62 11.31 19.93
N ILE A 56 10.39 12.57 20.27
CA ILE A 56 11.24 13.35 21.18
C ILE A 56 10.36 13.67 22.40
N GLU A 57 10.80 13.26 23.58
CA GLU A 57 10.09 13.51 24.85
C GLU A 57 9.87 15.02 25.05
N GLY A 58 8.68 15.41 25.52
CA GLY A 58 8.30 16.81 25.67
C GLY A 58 7.99 17.58 24.37
N GLU A 59 8.21 17.01 23.18
CA GLU A 59 7.85 17.63 21.90
C GLU A 59 6.54 17.06 21.35
N TYR A 60 5.72 17.95 20.79
CA TYR A 60 4.49 17.55 20.10
C TYR A 60 4.74 17.32 18.61
N PHE A 61 4.03 16.34 18.04
CA PHE A 61 4.00 16.09 16.61
C PHE A 61 2.57 15.84 16.13
N ASP A 62 2.34 16.08 14.83
CA ASP A 62 1.08 15.79 14.17
C ASP A 62 1.12 14.35 13.65
N TYR A 63 0.16 13.54 14.09
CA TYR A 63 0.03 12.14 13.74
C TYR A 63 -1.14 11.93 12.79
N ILE A 64 -0.88 11.26 11.66
CA ILE A 64 -1.91 10.82 10.70
C ILE A 64 -2.27 9.37 11.05
N GLU A 65 -3.50 9.15 11.48
CA GLU A 65 -4.02 7.81 11.70
C GLU A 65 -4.92 7.38 10.54
N ILE A 66 -4.87 6.10 10.16
CA ILE A 66 -5.71 5.57 9.07
C ILE A 66 -7.21 5.73 9.34
N ALA A 67 -7.62 5.76 10.61
CA ALA A 67 -9.02 5.97 11.00
C ALA A 67 -9.51 7.39 10.70
N GLU A 68 -8.59 8.36 10.57
CA GLU A 68 -8.86 9.78 10.30
C GLU A 68 -8.79 10.12 8.80
N VAL A 69 -8.68 9.10 7.93
CA VAL A 69 -8.68 9.26 6.47
C VAL A 69 -10.09 9.02 5.94
N ASP A 70 -10.62 10.00 5.23
CA ASP A 70 -11.88 9.87 4.50
C ASP A 70 -11.67 8.99 3.25
N LEU A 71 -12.34 7.83 3.23
CA LEU A 71 -12.17 6.82 2.18
C LEU A 71 -12.76 7.22 0.82
N SER A 72 -13.53 8.31 0.76
CA SER A 72 -14.16 8.77 -0.48
C SER A 72 -13.36 9.87 -1.16
N THR A 73 -12.67 10.70 -0.38
CA THR A 73 -11.93 11.88 -0.85
C THR A 73 -10.41 11.72 -0.75
N GLY A 74 -9.93 10.85 0.15
CA GLY A 74 -8.52 10.73 0.51
C GLY A 74 -8.02 11.84 1.44
N GLU A 75 -8.91 12.74 1.89
CA GLU A 75 -8.57 13.75 2.89
C GLU A 75 -8.30 13.12 4.24
N PHE A 76 -7.44 13.74 5.04
CA PHE A 76 -7.12 13.25 6.38
C PHE A 76 -7.02 14.38 7.39
N ASN A 77 -7.33 14.06 8.64
CA ASN A 77 -7.04 14.92 9.78
C ASN A 77 -5.81 14.42 10.54
N THR A 78 -5.23 15.29 11.37
CA THR A 78 -4.10 14.96 12.24
C THR A 78 -4.45 15.15 13.69
N SER A 79 -3.96 14.24 14.53
CA SER A 79 -4.02 14.36 15.99
C SER A 79 -2.68 14.84 16.51
N LYS A 80 -2.70 15.83 17.40
CA LYS A 80 -1.47 16.34 18.04
C LYS A 80 -1.12 15.48 19.25
N ILE A 81 0.04 14.84 19.23
CA ILE A 81 0.49 13.87 20.25
C ILE A 81 1.83 14.32 20.83
N ILE A 82 2.02 14.15 22.15
CA ILE A 82 3.31 14.39 22.81
C ILE A 82 4.24 13.17 22.63
N GLY A 83 5.54 13.39 22.45
CA GLY A 83 6.47 12.33 22.06
C GLY A 83 6.54 11.13 23.01
N GLU A 84 6.35 11.33 24.31
CA GLU A 84 6.29 10.24 25.30
C GLU A 84 5.07 9.31 25.14
N GLU A 85 4.00 9.80 24.52
CA GLU A 85 2.77 9.04 24.23
C GLU A 85 2.69 8.57 22.77
N ALA A 86 3.80 8.66 22.03
CA ALA A 86 3.83 8.30 20.61
C ALA A 86 3.46 6.81 20.39
N PRO A 87 2.48 6.50 19.52
CA PRO A 87 2.13 5.12 19.21
C PRO A 87 3.28 4.37 18.53
N ASP A 88 3.42 3.05 18.77
CA ASP A 88 4.41 2.19 18.09
C ASP A 88 4.32 2.21 16.56
N ARG A 89 3.13 2.58 16.04
CA ARG A 89 2.85 2.68 14.59
C ARG A 89 3.27 4.02 13.99
N ALA A 90 3.56 5.04 14.79
CA ALA A 90 4.15 6.29 14.32
C ALA A 90 5.62 6.05 13.93
N GLN A 91 5.84 5.55 12.72
CA GLN A 91 7.18 5.09 12.28
C GLN A 91 7.81 5.92 11.17
N TRP A 92 7.02 6.75 10.48
CA TRP A 92 7.44 7.41 9.25
C TRP A 92 7.20 8.91 9.31
N VAL A 93 8.18 9.67 8.85
CA VAL A 93 8.03 11.11 8.62
C VAL A 93 7.46 11.30 7.23
N VAL A 94 6.33 12.02 7.12
CA VAL A 94 5.68 12.39 5.87
C VAL A 94 6.05 13.83 5.49
N LYS A 95 6.04 14.14 4.19
CA LYS A 95 6.26 15.48 3.64
C LYS A 95 5.20 15.76 2.58
N ARG A 96 5.11 17.03 2.19
CA ARG A 96 4.32 17.44 1.05
C ARG A 96 4.74 16.62 -0.19
N ASP A 97 3.74 16.27 -0.99
CA ASP A 97 3.86 15.51 -2.24
C ASP A 97 4.21 14.02 -2.10
N ASP A 98 4.30 13.49 -0.87
CA ASP A 98 4.33 12.04 -0.71
C ASP A 98 2.94 11.44 -0.89
N ILE A 99 2.88 10.25 -1.49
CA ILE A 99 1.67 9.43 -1.58
C ILE A 99 1.73 8.37 -0.49
N LEU A 100 0.73 8.37 0.39
CA LEU A 100 0.53 7.36 1.42
C LEU A 100 -0.39 6.27 0.86
N ILE A 101 -0.09 5.01 1.17
CA ILE A 101 -0.91 3.87 0.74
C ILE A 101 -1.05 2.95 1.94
N SER A 102 -2.27 2.63 2.34
CA SER A 102 -2.48 1.61 3.37
C SER A 102 -2.10 0.23 2.84
N THR A 103 -1.22 -0.46 3.55
CA THR A 103 -0.92 -1.88 3.30
C THR A 103 -1.87 -2.82 4.06
N VAL A 104 -2.73 -2.27 4.93
CA VAL A 104 -3.73 -3.02 5.70
C VAL A 104 -5.04 -3.01 4.95
N ARG A 105 -5.52 -4.20 4.55
CA ARG A 105 -6.81 -4.41 3.85
C ARG A 105 -7.05 -3.38 2.72
N PRO A 106 -6.21 -3.36 1.68
CA PRO A 106 -6.29 -2.36 0.59
C PRO A 106 -7.63 -2.37 -0.16
N ILE A 107 -8.41 -3.44 -0.02
CA ILE A 107 -9.79 -3.60 -0.52
C ILE A 107 -10.79 -2.57 0.06
N ARG A 108 -10.39 -1.78 1.07
CA ARG A 108 -11.23 -0.75 1.71
C ARG A 108 -11.10 0.65 1.10
N ASN A 109 -10.43 0.81 -0.06
CA ASN A 109 -10.20 2.12 -0.70
C ASN A 109 -9.47 3.14 0.19
N ALA A 110 -8.70 2.68 1.19
CA ALA A 110 -7.82 3.54 1.99
C ALA A 110 -6.49 3.73 1.24
N VAL A 111 -6.53 4.54 0.18
CA VAL A 111 -5.36 4.98 -0.58
C VAL A 111 -5.43 6.48 -0.72
#